data_AF-A0A1Y5P7A0-F1
#
_entry.id   AF-A0A1Y5P7A0-F1
#
_cell.length_a   1.000
_cell.length_b   1.000
_cell.length_c   1.000
_cell.angle_alpha   90.00
_cell.angle_beta   90.00
_cell.angle_gamma   90.00
#
_symmetry.space_group_name_H-M   'P 1'
#
loop_
_entity.id
_entity.type
_entity.pdbx_description
1 polymer ?
#
loop_
_entity_poly.entity_id
_entity_poly.type
_entity_poly.pdbx_seq_one_letter_code
_entity_poly.pdbx_strand_id
1 'polypeptide(L)'
;MITGEVAPGWPVLGFSPVGFAVAALVLVPNLLVFVGPRGRAPKPRVPPVIQALEGIGQVACVVVPTATVTTAINPAVLAAAGAVLVVYYAGWVRFLASGRRWASLYKSWASVPVPMAITPVLVFLLAGLGLANLWIVAASLVLAAGHIPASLRAARVLADG
;
A
#
# COMPACT_ATOMS: atom_id res chain seq x y z
N MET A 1 8.03 18.26 30.67
CA MET A 1 9.43 18.55 30.29
C MET A 1 10.15 17.22 30.18
N ILE A 2 10.22 16.64 28.99
CA ILE A 2 11.13 15.53 28.66
C ILE A 2 12.05 16.08 27.58
N THR A 3 13.17 16.64 28.00
CA THR A 3 14.29 16.99 27.13
C THR A 3 15.22 15.79 27.11
N GLY A 4 14.88 14.80 26.27
CA GLY A 4 15.86 13.85 25.77
C GLY A 4 16.09 14.23 24.32
N GLU A 5 17.30 14.68 23.98
CA GLU A 5 17.73 14.74 22.58
C GLU A 5 17.65 13.32 22.02
N VAL A 6 16.54 13.01 21.36
CA VAL A 6 16.42 11.82 20.53
C VAL A 6 17.44 11.96 19.42
N ALA A 7 18.38 11.00 19.37
CA ALA A 7 19.39 10.95 18.32
C ALA A 7 18.72 11.15 16.95
N PRO A 8 19.30 11.98 16.07
CA PRO A 8 18.69 12.28 14.77
C PRO A 8 18.53 10.98 13.99
N GLY A 9 17.28 10.54 13.80
CA GLY A 9 16.93 9.37 13.00
C GLY A 9 16.09 8.27 13.68
N TRP A 10 15.92 8.29 15.01
CA TRP A 10 14.99 7.35 15.66
C TRP A 10 13.58 7.96 15.76
N PRO A 11 12.52 7.27 15.31
CA PRO A 11 11.17 7.79 15.41
C PRO A 11 10.75 7.87 16.88
N VAL A 12 10.05 8.94 17.21
CA VAL A 12 9.35 9.02 18.49
C VAL A 12 8.06 8.23 18.35
N LEU A 13 7.85 7.25 19.23
CA LEU A 13 6.58 6.53 19.30
C LEU A 13 5.49 7.50 19.75
N GLY A 14 4.41 7.57 18.99
CA GLY A 14 3.29 8.48 19.25
C GLY A 14 2.32 8.52 18.07
N PHE A 15 1.11 8.98 18.34
CA PHE A 15 0.08 9.03 17.31
C PHE A 15 0.38 10.09 16.25
N SER A 16 0.38 9.71 14.97
CA SER A 16 0.53 10.61 13.84
C SER A 16 -0.77 10.70 13.04
N PRO A 17 -1.50 11.84 13.12
CA PRO A 17 -2.73 12.03 12.35
C PRO A 17 -2.51 11.95 10.84
N VAL A 18 -1.37 12.46 10.36
CA VAL A 18 -1.02 12.45 8.93
C VAL A 18 -0.72 11.04 8.45
N GLY A 19 0.08 10.28 9.21
CA GLY A 19 0.39 8.90 8.85
C GLY A 19 -0.84 7.98 8.96
N PHE A 20 -1.70 8.20 9.95
CA PHE A 20 -3.02 7.56 10.02
C PHE A 20 -3.87 7.87 8.78
N ALA A 21 -3.95 9.13 8.37
CA ALA A 21 -4.70 9.53 7.18
C ALA A 21 -4.16 8.85 5.91
N VAL A 22 -2.84 8.76 5.74
CA VAL A 22 -2.23 8.02 4.62
C VAL A 22 -2.65 6.55 4.63
N ALA A 23 -2.53 5.88 5.78
CA ALA A 23 -2.93 4.48 5.90
C ALA A 23 -4.42 4.30 5.61
N ALA A 24 -5.28 5.13 6.19
CA ALA A 24 -6.72 5.09 5.96
C ALA A 24 -7.08 5.31 4.48
N LEU A 25 -6.49 6.31 3.82
CA LEU A 25 -6.76 6.61 2.42
C LEU A 25 -6.39 5.46 1.48
N VAL A 26 -5.33 4.71 1.79
CA VAL A 26 -4.95 3.51 1.04
C VAL A 26 -5.87 2.32 1.37
N LEU A 27 -6.29 2.16 2.63
CA LEU A 27 -7.09 1.01 3.06
C LEU A 27 -8.60 1.13 2.77
N VAL A 28 -9.19 2.33 2.84
CA VAL A 28 -10.64 2.54 2.70
C VAL A 28 -11.20 1.91 1.41
N PRO A 29 -10.59 2.09 0.23
CA PRO A 29 -11.10 1.47 -0.98
C PRO A 29 -11.06 -0.07 -0.97
N ASN A 30 -10.17 -0.70 -0.20
CA ASN A 30 -10.13 -2.16 -0.08
C ASN A 30 -11.44 -2.73 0.48
N LEU A 31 -12.23 -1.93 1.20
CA LEU A 31 -13.55 -2.33 1.69
C LEU A 31 -14.54 -2.61 0.54
N LEU A 32 -14.30 -2.09 -0.67
CA LEU A 32 -15.11 -2.38 -1.85
C LEU A 32 -15.06 -3.86 -2.26
N VAL A 33 -14.07 -4.63 -1.78
CA VAL A 33 -14.03 -6.08 -1.96
C VAL A 33 -15.18 -6.77 -1.22
N PHE A 34 -15.74 -6.19 -0.16
CA PHE A 34 -16.90 -6.76 0.53
C PHE A 34 -18.23 -6.53 -0.21
N VAL A 35 -18.26 -5.67 -1.23
CA VAL A 35 -19.45 -5.41 -2.06
C VAL A 35 -19.75 -6.59 -3.02
N GLY A 36 -18.94 -7.66 -2.98
CA GLY A 36 -19.17 -8.89 -3.74
C GLY A 36 -18.63 -8.80 -5.17
N PRO A 37 -17.33 -9.07 -5.38
CA PRO A 37 -16.73 -9.19 -6.69
C PRO A 37 -17.35 -10.37 -7.44
N ARG A 38 -17.57 -10.20 -8.75
CA ARG A 38 -18.13 -11.25 -9.58
C ARG A 38 -17.05 -12.22 -10.05
N GLY A 39 -17.41 -13.50 -10.04
CA GLY A 39 -16.53 -14.60 -10.43
C GLY A 39 -15.69 -15.14 -9.29
N ARG A 40 -14.96 -16.21 -9.58
CA ARG A 40 -14.12 -16.88 -8.58
C ARG A 40 -12.88 -16.05 -8.32
N ALA A 41 -12.59 -15.78 -7.05
CA ALA A 41 -11.35 -15.13 -6.66
C ALA A 41 -10.15 -15.97 -7.14
N PRO A 42 -9.10 -15.34 -7.68
CA PRO A 42 -7.90 -16.05 -8.06
C PRO A 42 -7.29 -16.72 -6.82
N LYS A 43 -6.93 -18.00 -6.95
CA LYS A 43 -6.27 -18.76 -5.89
C LYS A 43 -4.88 -19.21 -6.34
N PRO A 44 -3.92 -18.28 -6.46
CA PRO A 44 -2.56 -18.65 -6.82
C PRO A 44 -1.89 -19.44 -5.70
N ARG A 45 -0.98 -20.36 -6.07
CA ARG A 45 -0.05 -20.95 -5.12
C ARG A 45 1.01 -19.91 -4.76
N VAL A 46 0.90 -19.35 -3.56
CA VAL A 46 1.87 -18.39 -3.01
C VAL A 46 2.71 -19.09 -1.95
N PRO A 47 4.06 -19.08 -2.06
CA PRO A 47 4.94 -19.61 -1.03
C PRO A 47 4.67 -18.99 0.34
N PRO A 48 4.82 -19.73 1.46
CA PRO A 48 4.56 -19.21 2.81
C PRO A 48 5.35 -17.94 3.14
N VAL A 49 6.61 -17.85 2.67
CA VAL A 49 7.46 -16.67 2.88
C VAL A 49 6.86 -15.40 2.27
N ILE A 50 6.31 -15.49 1.06
CA ILE A 50 5.69 -14.33 0.38
C ILE A 50 4.39 -13.93 1.09
N GLN A 51 3.58 -14.90 1.52
CA GLN A 51 2.36 -14.63 2.30
C GLN A 51 2.69 -13.97 3.64
N ALA A 52 3.74 -14.43 4.33
CA ALA A 52 4.20 -13.83 5.58
C ALA A 52 4.68 -12.38 5.36
N LEU A 53 5.50 -12.14 4.32
CA LEU A 53 5.94 -10.78 3.98
C LEU A 53 4.77 -9.86 3.64
N GLU A 54 3.78 -10.34 2.90
CA GLU A 54 2.58 -9.58 2.57
C GLU A 54 1.79 -9.21 3.84
N GLY A 55 1.51 -10.19 4.70
CA GLY A 55 0.79 -9.96 5.95
C GLY A 55 1.53 -9.02 6.90
N ILE A 56 2.83 -9.24 7.11
CA ILE A 56 3.68 -8.37 7.94
C ILE A 56 3.71 -6.96 7.35
N GLY A 57 3.90 -6.83 6.03
CA GLY A 57 3.93 -5.55 5.34
C GLY A 57 2.61 -4.79 5.43
N GLN A 58 1.47 -5.47 5.33
CA GLN A 58 0.14 -4.87 5.48
C GLN A 58 -0.06 -4.31 6.88
N VAL A 59 0.24 -5.12 7.91
CA VAL A 59 0.13 -4.68 9.31
C VAL A 59 1.10 -3.52 9.57
N ALA A 60 2.35 -3.63 9.12
CA ALA A 60 3.36 -2.59 9.30
C ALA A 60 2.96 -1.27 8.62
N CYS A 61 2.39 -1.30 7.41
CA CYS A 61 1.94 -0.10 6.70
C CYS A 61 0.70 0.56 7.33
N VAL A 62 0.00 -0.11 8.25
CA VAL A 62 -1.07 0.50 9.06
C VAL A 62 -0.51 1.03 10.37
N VAL A 63 0.25 0.18 11.08
CA VAL A 63 0.71 0.47 12.45
C VAL A 63 1.80 1.53 12.44
N VAL A 64 2.83 1.39 11.60
CA VAL A 64 4.00 2.27 11.63
C VAL A 64 3.64 3.72 11.30
N PRO A 65 2.94 4.05 10.19
CA PRO A 65 2.55 5.43 9.93
C PRO A 65 1.67 6.03 11.03
N THR A 66 0.84 5.21 11.68
CA THR A 66 -0.07 5.67 12.73
C THR A 66 0.66 5.91 14.05
N ALA A 67 1.66 5.09 14.38
CA ALA A 67 2.29 5.04 15.71
C ALA A 67 3.68 5.69 15.78
N THR A 68 4.16 6.32 14.71
CA THR A 68 5.44 7.02 14.69
C THR A 68 5.25 8.49 14.30
N VAL A 69 5.74 9.38 15.16
CA VAL A 69 5.65 10.83 14.94
C VAL A 69 6.73 11.26 13.94
N THR A 70 6.32 12.15 13.05
CA THR A 70 7.17 12.75 12.01
C THR A 70 8.00 13.89 12.57
N THR A 71 9.29 13.92 12.23
CA THR A 71 10.21 15.00 12.61
C THR A 71 10.32 16.10 11.55
N ALA A 72 10.00 15.80 10.29
CA ALA A 72 10.02 16.76 9.18
C ALA A 72 9.01 16.38 8.08
N ILE A 73 8.43 17.40 7.44
CA ILE A 73 7.44 17.20 6.36
C ILE A 73 7.97 17.83 5.08
N ASN A 74 8.02 17.03 4.01
CA ASN A 74 8.25 17.48 2.65
C ASN A 74 6.93 17.43 1.85
N PRO A 75 6.25 18.58 1.68
CA PRO A 75 4.94 18.62 1.04
C PRO A 75 4.99 18.25 -0.45
N ALA A 76 6.11 18.50 -1.15
CA ALA A 76 6.24 18.14 -2.56
C ALA A 76 6.22 16.62 -2.75
N VAL A 77 6.89 15.88 -1.87
CA VAL A 77 6.89 14.40 -1.90
C VAL A 77 5.53 13.85 -1.49
N LEU A 78 4.85 14.47 -0.50
CA LEU A 78 3.47 14.10 -0.15
C LEU A 78 2.47 14.39 -1.28
N ALA A 79 2.65 15.48 -2.03
CA ALA A 79 1.85 15.76 -3.21
C ALA A 79 2.05 14.69 -4.30
N ALA A 80 3.29 14.23 -4.50
CA ALA A 80 3.57 13.09 -5.38
C ALA A 80 2.89 11.80 -4.88
N ALA A 81 2.90 11.53 -3.57
CA ALA A 81 2.14 10.41 -2.99
C ALA A 81 0.64 10.53 -3.28
N GLY A 82 0.08 11.75 -3.17
CA GLY A 82 -1.30 12.05 -3.52
C GLY A 82 -1.61 11.79 -5.00
N ALA A 83 -0.71 12.16 -5.91
CA ALA A 83 -0.87 11.86 -7.34
C ALA A 83 -0.91 10.36 -7.62
N VAL A 84 -0.05 9.56 -6.96
CA VAL A 84 -0.08 8.10 -7.06
C VAL A 84 -1.37 7.53 -6.46
N LEU A 85 -1.87 8.10 -5.37
CA LEU A 85 -3.15 7.70 -4.76
C LEU A 85 -4.33 7.92 -5.71
N VAL A 86 -4.32 9.00 -6.50
CA VAL A 86 -5.35 9.22 -7.55
C VAL A 86 -5.33 8.09 -8.59
N VAL A 87 -4.15 7.65 -9.01
CA VAL A 87 -4.01 6.50 -9.93
C VAL A 87 -4.57 5.22 -9.30
N TYR A 88 -4.30 5.00 -8.01
CA TYR A 88 -4.88 3.88 -7.25
C TYR A 88 -6.42 3.94 -7.22
N TYR A 89 -7.00 5.11 -6.99
CA TYR A 89 -8.46 5.28 -6.99
C TYR A 89 -9.08 5.10 -8.37
N ALA A 90 -8.41 5.54 -9.43
CA ALA A 90 -8.86 5.26 -10.80
C ALA A 90 -8.97 3.75 -11.06
N GLY A 91 -8.13 2.93 -10.42
CA GLY A 91 -8.18 1.48 -10.55
C GLY A 91 -9.39 0.86 -9.84
N TRP A 92 -9.78 1.40 -8.69
CA TRP A 92 -11.05 1.04 -8.04
C TRP A 92 -12.26 1.48 -8.84
N VAL A 93 -12.26 2.68 -9.41
CA VAL A 93 -13.33 3.14 -10.31
C VAL A 93 -13.47 2.18 -11.49
N ARG A 94 -12.35 1.77 -12.10
CA ARG A 94 -12.35 0.78 -13.17
C ARG A 94 -12.89 -0.58 -12.71
N PHE A 95 -12.57 -1.03 -11.49
CA PHE A 95 -13.14 -2.26 -10.92
C PHE A 95 -14.67 -2.17 -10.84
N LEU A 96 -15.21 -1.08 -10.31
CA LEU A 96 -16.65 -0.86 -10.25
C LEU A 96 -17.28 -0.81 -11.65
N ALA A 97 -16.69 -0.04 -12.57
CA ALA A 97 -17.16 0.12 -13.95
C ALA A 97 -17.12 -1.21 -14.74
N SER A 98 -16.17 -2.10 -14.44
CA SER A 98 -16.08 -3.44 -15.05
C SER A 98 -17.15 -4.44 -14.58
N GLY A 99 -18.08 -4.01 -13.73
CA GLY A 99 -19.05 -4.89 -13.09
C GLY A 99 -18.43 -5.74 -11.98
N ARG A 100 -17.40 -5.23 -11.28
CA ARG A 100 -16.71 -5.84 -10.14
C ARG A 100 -15.97 -7.14 -10.48
N ARG A 101 -15.36 -7.24 -11.66
CA ARG A 101 -14.60 -8.45 -12.07
C ARG A 101 -13.22 -8.47 -11.42
N TRP A 102 -12.80 -9.60 -10.85
CA TRP A 102 -11.45 -9.77 -10.28
C TRP A 102 -10.33 -9.44 -11.28
N ALA A 103 -10.45 -9.91 -12.53
CA ALA A 103 -9.50 -9.64 -13.59
C ALA A 103 -9.23 -8.14 -13.81
N SER A 104 -10.19 -7.27 -13.48
CA SER A 104 -9.94 -5.84 -13.55
C SER A 104 -8.81 -5.46 -12.59
N LEU A 105 -8.83 -5.83 -11.31
CA LEU A 105 -7.82 -5.42 -10.31
C LEU A 105 -6.38 -5.81 -10.70
N TYR A 106 -6.21 -6.91 -11.44
CA TYR A 106 -4.90 -7.44 -11.84
C TYR A 106 -4.49 -7.07 -13.27
N LYS A 107 -5.35 -6.40 -14.04
CA LYS A 107 -5.05 -6.01 -15.42
C LYS A 107 -3.96 -4.93 -15.45
N SER A 108 -2.99 -5.11 -16.34
CA SER A 108 -1.92 -4.16 -16.58
C SER A 108 -2.41 -2.82 -17.15
N TRP A 109 -1.70 -1.75 -16.82
CA TRP A 109 -1.92 -0.39 -17.34
C TRP A 109 -0.62 0.15 -17.92
N ALA A 110 -0.61 0.57 -19.20
CA ALA A 110 0.54 1.23 -19.84
C ALA A 110 1.90 0.57 -19.49
N SER A 111 1.97 -0.76 -19.62
CA SER A 111 3.13 -1.62 -19.32
C SER A 111 3.42 -1.92 -17.84
N VAL A 112 2.70 -1.32 -16.90
CA VAL A 112 2.76 -1.70 -15.48
C VAL A 112 1.92 -2.96 -15.25
N PRO A 113 2.51 -4.09 -14.77
CA PRO A 113 1.83 -5.38 -14.77
C PRO A 113 0.67 -5.47 -13.77
N VAL A 114 0.87 -4.97 -12.53
CA VAL A 114 -0.13 -5.00 -11.45
C VAL A 114 -0.24 -3.63 -10.79
N PRO A 115 -0.80 -2.63 -11.48
CA PRO A 115 -0.81 -1.24 -11.02
C PRO A 115 -1.49 -1.07 -9.65
N MET A 116 -2.55 -1.84 -9.39
CA MET A 116 -3.27 -1.83 -8.10
C MET A 116 -2.46 -2.34 -6.92
N ALA A 117 -1.43 -3.16 -7.15
CA ALA A 117 -0.56 -3.66 -6.10
C ALA A 117 0.67 -2.75 -5.90
N ILE A 118 1.16 -2.15 -6.99
CA ILE A 118 2.34 -1.27 -6.96
C ILE A 118 1.99 0.11 -6.36
N THR A 119 0.80 0.64 -6.67
CA THR A 119 0.42 1.98 -6.24
C THR A 119 0.34 2.15 -4.71
N PRO A 120 -0.27 1.24 -3.90
CA PRO A 120 -0.21 1.32 -2.44
C PRO A 120 1.21 1.37 -1.88
N VAL A 121 2.10 0.52 -2.42
CA VAL A 121 3.51 0.47 -2.03
C VAL A 121 4.20 1.81 -2.29
N LEU A 122 3.99 2.38 -3.48
CA LEU A 122 4.54 3.68 -3.84
C LEU A 122 3.98 4.81 -2.97
N VAL A 123 2.69 4.79 -2.63
CA VAL A 123 2.09 5.77 -1.71
C VAL A 123 2.77 5.71 -0.34
N PHE A 124 2.95 4.52 0.24
CA PHE A 124 3.63 4.38 1.53
C PHE A 124 5.11 4.75 1.46
N LEU A 125 5.81 4.37 0.39
CA LEU A 125 7.21 4.73 0.18
C LEU A 125 7.39 6.26 0.12
N LEU A 126 6.60 6.94 -0.71
CA LEU A 126 6.62 8.39 -0.82
C LEU A 126 6.15 9.06 0.47
N ALA A 127 5.16 8.52 1.16
CA ALA A 127 4.75 9.03 2.47
C ALA A 127 5.89 8.92 3.50
N GLY A 128 6.63 7.81 3.54
CA GLY A 128 7.79 7.66 4.42
C GLY A 128 8.88 8.68 4.11
N LEU A 129 9.19 8.91 2.84
CA LEU A 129 10.15 9.95 2.43
C LEU A 129 9.63 11.36 2.74
N GLY A 130 8.35 11.62 2.46
CA GLY A 130 7.68 12.89 2.69
C GLY A 130 7.50 13.24 4.16
N LEU A 131 7.50 12.23 5.03
CA LEU A 131 7.40 12.37 6.48
C LEU A 131 8.76 12.15 7.17
N ALA A 132 9.86 12.10 6.41
CA ALA A 132 11.21 11.82 6.91
C ALA A 132 11.26 10.62 7.88
N ASN A 133 10.49 9.58 7.59
CA ASN A 133 10.27 8.44 8.49
C ASN A 133 10.69 7.13 7.82
N LEU A 134 11.90 6.69 8.17
CA LEU A 134 12.52 5.49 7.59
C LEU A 134 11.78 4.20 7.95
N TRP A 135 11.00 4.17 9.02
CA TRP A 135 10.22 3.00 9.40
C TRP A 135 9.04 2.77 8.46
N ILE A 136 8.39 3.85 8.01
CA ILE A 136 7.35 3.79 6.98
C ILE A 136 7.96 3.29 5.66
N VAL A 137 9.16 3.76 5.31
CA VAL A 137 9.91 3.27 4.15
C VAL A 137 10.17 1.77 4.28
N ALA A 138 10.72 1.30 5.41
CA ALA A 138 10.99 -0.12 5.64
C ALA A 138 9.69 -0.96 5.56
N ALA A 139 8.59 -0.50 6.18
CA ALA A 139 7.29 -1.16 6.09
C ALA A 139 6.80 -1.29 4.63
N SER A 140 6.96 -0.23 3.82
CA SER A 140 6.59 -0.24 2.41
C SER A 140 7.42 -1.23 1.59
N LEU A 141 8.71 -1.41 1.90
CA LEU A 141 9.58 -2.37 1.23
C LEU A 141 9.23 -3.81 1.59
N VAL A 142 8.90 -4.07 2.85
CA VAL A 142 8.39 -5.38 3.29
C VAL A 142 7.08 -5.70 2.57
N LEU A 143 6.16 -4.73 2.50
CA LEU A 143 4.92 -4.87 1.73
C LEU A 143 5.22 -5.13 0.24
N ALA A 144 6.16 -4.40 -0.37
CA ALA A 144 6.55 -4.59 -1.77
C ALA A 144 7.01 -6.04 -2.05
N ALA A 145 7.86 -6.58 -1.17
CA ALA A 145 8.43 -7.91 -1.30
C ALA A 145 7.38 -9.04 -1.21
N GLY A 146 6.31 -8.83 -0.46
CA GLY A 146 5.19 -9.79 -0.36
C GLY A 146 4.09 -9.55 -1.40
N HIS A 147 3.55 -8.33 -1.43
CA HIS A 147 2.32 -7.98 -2.12
C HIS A 147 2.46 -7.97 -3.65
N ILE A 148 3.60 -7.49 -4.18
CA ILE A 148 3.81 -7.44 -5.65
C ILE A 148 3.94 -8.86 -6.23
N PRO A 149 4.80 -9.76 -5.71
CA PRO A 149 4.89 -11.12 -6.21
C PRO A 149 3.60 -11.93 -6.04
N ALA A 150 2.89 -11.77 -4.92
CA ALA A 150 1.58 -12.41 -4.71
C ALA A 150 0.56 -11.96 -5.77
N SER A 151 0.50 -10.66 -6.05
CA SER A 151 -0.38 -10.08 -7.06
C SER A 151 -0.02 -10.49 -8.48
N LEU A 152 1.27 -10.60 -8.82
CA LEU A 152 1.72 -11.11 -10.13
C LEU A 152 1.30 -12.57 -10.33
N ARG A 153 1.38 -13.41 -9.29
CA ARG A 153 0.91 -14.80 -9.36
C ARG A 153 -0.60 -14.88 -9.57
N ALA A 154 -1.37 -14.03 -8.89
CA ALA A 154 -2.82 -13.93 -9.10
C ALA A 154 -3.16 -13.50 -10.53
N ALA A 155 -2.42 -12.52 -11.07
CA ALA A 155 -2.58 -12.06 -12.45
C ALA A 155 -2.34 -13.17 -13.47
N ARG A 156 -1.32 -14.02 -13.27
CA ARG A 156 -1.04 -15.18 -14.15
C ARG A 156 -2.18 -16.20 -14.15
N VAL A 157 -2.69 -16.55 -12.97
CA VAL A 157 -3.83 -17.49 -12.85
C VAL A 157 -5.08 -16.98 -13.59
N LEU A 158 -5.26 -15.66 -13.65
CA LEU A 158 -6.38 -15.04 -14.37
C LEU A 158 -6.14 -14.89 -15.88
N ALA A 159 -4.90 -15.00 -16.34
CA ALA A 159 -4.56 -14.99 -17.77
C ALA A 159 -4.64 -16.39 -18.39
N ASP A 160 -4.39 -17.42 -17.59
CA ASP A 160 -4.33 -18.83 -18.01
C ASP A 160 -5.68 -19.56 -17.96
N GLY A 161 -6.76 -18.93 -17.48
CA GLY A 161 -8.09 -19.53 -17.29
C GLY A 161 -9.22 -18.73 -17.91
#